data_AF-M5C5H1-F1
#
_entry.id   AF-M5C5H1-F1
#
_cell.length_a   1.000
_cell.length_b   1.000
_cell.length_c   1.000
_cell.angle_alpha   90.00
_cell.angle_beta   90.00
_cell.angle_gamma   90.00
#
_symmetry.space_group_name_H-M   'P 1'
#
loop_
_entity.id
_entity.type
_entity.pdbx_description
1 polymer ?
#
loop_
_entity_poly.entity_id
_entity_poly.type
_entity_poly.pdbx_seq_one_letter_code
_entity_poly.pdbx_strand_id
1 'polypeptide(L)'
;MPSTTLPLDPRYVIHVRQATSTALTILQSYLPDYITANGEDLETPLTEEQKADLYAELASGAESGWDYTARWSRQQFSGNLSNTEPQLRSLNLRAIVPVDLNAILYGAHIQLASLFDRHSKSKRDLRARASAGSYRKKAASLRTAILDLCWNEQKLAFYDFNTTAGEQSSTFTAAAFYPLWMGIWPPSLLKSETKTFGAFSSVNYVLNMYNGTYPATFLETGLQWDFPNSWPPHIYIVLEALNNIPKKLNKQKLPQINSTVTSFDLVPEGQFGLSEDQLPKQTLELGGYAATDVNSGNNTVVNGGTQTKNEKWRDSLTRQLANRYISAAFCSWYSTGGSIPGLLQQLSPEELNVTNSDPSSEGHMYEKFSAVDVDQAGSGGEYTVQAGFGWTNGVALWIGAKYGAILSSPTCPAIIVQNATQPDGTALFVGHRKQLWEW
;
A
#
# COMPACT_ATOMS: atom_id res chain seq x y z
N MET A 1 -24.92 -22.49 16.31
CA MET A 1 -25.18 -21.37 17.23
C MET A 1 -25.97 -20.33 16.45
N PRO A 2 -27.01 -19.69 17.02
CA PRO A 2 -27.87 -18.80 16.23
C PRO A 2 -27.07 -17.56 15.83
N SER A 3 -27.03 -17.32 14.52
CA SER A 3 -26.57 -16.09 13.87
C SER A 3 -27.35 -14.91 14.42
N THR A 4 -26.77 -14.15 15.35
CA THR A 4 -27.22 -12.81 15.69
C THR A 4 -26.68 -11.86 14.64
N THR A 5 -27.46 -11.62 13.58
CA THR A 5 -27.33 -10.39 12.79
C THR A 5 -27.62 -9.22 13.75
N LEU A 6 -26.57 -8.57 14.23
CA LEU A 6 -26.70 -7.32 14.97
C LEU A 6 -27.32 -6.30 14.00
N PRO A 7 -28.50 -5.73 14.29
CA PRO A 7 -29.04 -4.65 13.49
C PRO A 7 -28.05 -3.48 13.55
N LEU A 8 -27.65 -2.95 12.40
CA LEU A 8 -26.88 -1.70 12.31
C LEU A 8 -27.62 -0.65 13.16
N ASP A 9 -26.96 -0.13 14.20
CA ASP A 9 -27.55 0.88 15.07
C ASP A 9 -27.95 2.10 14.20
N PRO A 10 -29.24 2.48 14.16
CA PRO A 10 -29.74 3.57 13.32
C PRO A 10 -29.15 4.95 13.68
N ARG A 11 -28.32 5.04 14.74
CA ARG A 11 -27.56 6.24 15.10
C ARG A 11 -26.31 6.45 14.25
N TYR A 12 -25.83 5.45 13.50
CA TYR A 12 -24.64 5.58 12.68
C TYR A 12 -24.98 5.83 11.22
N VAL A 13 -24.99 7.11 10.88
CA VAL A 13 -25.11 7.57 9.50
C VAL A 13 -23.72 7.60 8.86
N ILE A 14 -23.30 6.48 8.29
CA ILE A 14 -22.23 6.49 7.27
C ILE A 14 -22.93 6.68 5.92
N HIS A 15 -22.84 7.89 5.37
CA HIS A 15 -23.53 8.26 4.12
C HIS A 15 -22.66 8.24 2.88
N VAL A 16 -21.36 7.94 2.99
CA VAL A 16 -20.48 8.01 1.83
C VAL A 16 -19.94 6.63 1.51
N ARG A 17 -20.62 6.01 0.55
CA ARG A 17 -20.06 4.93 -0.26
C ARG A 17 -19.62 5.57 -1.57
N GLN A 18 -18.54 5.08 -2.15
CA GLN A 18 -18.25 5.38 -3.55
C GLN A 18 -19.30 4.67 -4.39
N ALA A 19 -19.98 5.45 -5.21
CA ALA A 19 -21.10 4.98 -5.99
C ALA A 19 -21.27 5.92 -7.18
N THR A 20 -20.62 5.57 -8.27
CA THR A 20 -20.91 6.20 -9.56
C THR A 20 -22.19 5.60 -10.13
N SER A 21 -23.14 6.44 -10.55
CA SER A 21 -24.43 6.00 -11.12
C SER A 21 -24.39 5.80 -12.63
N THR A 22 -23.20 5.74 -13.24
CA THR A 22 -23.05 5.62 -14.69
C THR A 22 -23.28 4.18 -15.14
N ALA A 23 -24.38 3.96 -15.86
CA ALA A 23 -24.72 2.67 -16.49
C ALA A 23 -23.96 2.44 -17.82
N LEU A 24 -22.85 3.16 -18.03
CA LEU A 24 -22.07 3.17 -19.26
C LEU A 24 -20.60 2.94 -18.93
N THR A 25 -19.87 2.38 -19.88
CA THR A 25 -18.41 2.23 -19.82
C THR A 25 -17.72 3.57 -19.55
N ILE A 26 -16.60 3.54 -18.83
CA ILE A 26 -15.78 4.73 -18.63
C ILE A 26 -15.13 5.07 -19.98
N LEU A 27 -15.34 6.30 -20.48
CA LEU A 27 -14.89 6.69 -21.83
C LEU A 27 -13.38 6.48 -22.06
N GLN A 28 -12.56 6.58 -21.01
CA GLN A 28 -11.10 6.39 -21.07
C GLN A 28 -10.68 4.91 -21.05
N SER A 29 -11.54 3.99 -20.59
CA SER A 29 -11.30 2.54 -20.48
C SER A 29 -12.36 1.71 -21.22
N TYR A 30 -12.94 2.24 -22.30
CA TYR A 30 -14.08 1.62 -22.99
C TYR A 30 -13.86 0.13 -23.34
N LEU A 31 -12.71 -0.20 -23.92
CA LEU A 31 -12.44 -1.56 -24.39
C LEU A 31 -12.22 -2.56 -23.24
N PRO A 32 -11.36 -2.29 -22.23
CA PRO A 32 -11.25 -3.11 -21.03
C PRO A 32 -12.60 -3.38 -20.36
N ASP A 33 -13.36 -2.33 -20.02
CA ASP A 33 -14.69 -2.47 -19.38
C ASP A 33 -15.62 -3.36 -20.23
N TYR A 34 -15.64 -3.14 -21.54
CA TYR A 34 -16.46 -3.92 -22.46
C TYR A 34 -16.08 -5.40 -22.46
N ILE A 35 -14.79 -5.73 -22.49
CA ILE A 35 -14.29 -7.12 -22.43
C ILE A 35 -14.65 -7.75 -21.09
N THR A 36 -14.52 -7.02 -19.98
CA THR A 36 -14.92 -7.53 -18.67
C THR A 36 -16.42 -7.88 -18.62
N ALA A 37 -17.28 -7.07 -19.24
CA ALA A 37 -18.73 -7.29 -19.25
C ALA A 37 -19.24 -8.23 -20.37
N ASN A 38 -18.49 -8.42 -21.45
CA ASN A 38 -18.93 -9.11 -22.68
C ASN A 38 -17.93 -10.14 -23.21
N GLY A 39 -16.91 -10.50 -22.43
CA GLY A 39 -15.83 -11.41 -22.86
C GLY A 39 -16.34 -12.78 -23.29
N GLU A 40 -15.67 -13.35 -24.29
CA GLU A 40 -16.00 -14.69 -24.84
C GLU A 40 -15.78 -15.83 -23.83
N ASP A 41 -15.06 -15.55 -22.74
CA ASP A 41 -14.79 -16.47 -21.64
C ASP A 41 -15.96 -16.59 -20.65
N LEU A 42 -17.03 -15.82 -20.81
CA LEU A 42 -18.27 -15.98 -20.05
C LEU A 42 -19.03 -17.25 -20.46
N GLU A 43 -19.18 -18.20 -19.53
CA GLU A 43 -20.03 -19.40 -19.77
C GLU A 43 -21.49 -19.02 -20.06
N THR A 44 -21.98 -17.95 -19.42
CA THR A 44 -23.31 -17.38 -19.63
C THR A 44 -23.19 -15.88 -19.80
N PRO A 45 -23.67 -15.30 -20.92
CA PRO A 45 -23.66 -13.86 -21.12
C PRO A 45 -24.42 -13.14 -20.00
N LEU A 46 -23.85 -12.04 -19.51
CA LEU A 46 -24.50 -11.19 -18.52
C LEU A 46 -25.75 -10.53 -19.13
N THR A 47 -26.80 -10.36 -18.33
CA THR A 47 -27.95 -9.55 -18.71
C THR A 47 -27.57 -8.08 -18.77
N GLU A 48 -28.35 -7.24 -19.47
CA GLU A 48 -28.08 -5.80 -19.54
C GLU A 48 -28.10 -5.12 -18.15
N GLU A 49 -28.92 -5.62 -17.22
CA GLU A 49 -28.93 -5.17 -15.82
C GLU A 49 -27.63 -5.56 -15.10
N GLN A 50 -27.16 -6.79 -15.26
CA GLN A 50 -25.89 -7.26 -14.68
C GLN A 50 -24.69 -6.50 -15.24
N LYS A 51 -24.70 -6.18 -16.54
CA LYS A 51 -23.65 -5.34 -17.16
C LYS A 51 -23.67 -3.92 -16.63
N ALA A 52 -24.85 -3.31 -16.52
CA ALA A 52 -24.98 -1.96 -15.95
C ALA A 52 -24.50 -1.91 -14.50
N ASP A 53 -24.82 -2.92 -13.69
CA ASP A 53 -24.31 -3.05 -12.33
C ASP A 53 -22.79 -3.20 -12.30
N LEU A 54 -22.21 -4.04 -13.16
CA LEU A 54 -20.76 -4.24 -13.26
C LEU A 54 -20.03 -2.95 -13.68
N TYR A 55 -20.53 -2.22 -14.66
CA TYR A 55 -19.97 -0.91 -15.03
C TYR A 55 -20.01 0.10 -13.89
N ALA A 56 -21.08 0.09 -13.08
CA ALA A 56 -21.16 0.94 -11.90
C ALA A 56 -20.11 0.56 -10.84
N GLU A 57 -19.81 -0.75 -10.67
CA GLU A 57 -18.71 -1.19 -9.79
C GLU A 57 -17.34 -0.78 -10.35
N LEU A 58 -17.10 -0.95 -11.66
CA LEU A 58 -15.85 -0.55 -12.32
C LEU A 58 -15.61 0.96 -12.21
N ALA A 59 -16.63 1.78 -12.44
CA ALA A 59 -16.58 3.22 -12.26
C ALA A 59 -16.32 3.62 -10.81
N SER A 60 -16.97 2.94 -9.86
CA SER A 60 -16.73 3.18 -8.43
C SER A 60 -15.30 2.77 -8.03
N GLY A 61 -14.74 1.71 -8.65
CA GLY A 61 -13.35 1.31 -8.49
C GLY A 61 -12.38 2.43 -8.89
N ALA A 62 -12.62 3.08 -10.04
CA ALA A 62 -11.85 4.25 -10.45
C ALA A 62 -12.03 5.45 -9.50
N GLU A 63 -13.26 5.72 -9.04
CA GLU A 63 -13.53 6.78 -8.05
C GLU A 63 -12.78 6.54 -6.72
N SER A 64 -12.50 5.28 -6.38
CA SER A 64 -11.73 4.91 -5.20
C SER A 64 -10.27 5.29 -5.25
N GLY A 65 -9.73 5.46 -6.46
CA GLY A 65 -8.30 5.55 -6.72
C GLY A 65 -7.56 4.24 -6.45
N TRP A 66 -8.28 3.10 -6.38
CA TRP A 66 -7.74 1.73 -6.29
C TRP A 66 -8.35 0.85 -7.40
N ASP A 67 -8.29 1.30 -8.65
CA ASP A 67 -8.71 0.61 -9.87
C ASP A 67 -7.57 -0.27 -10.43
N TYR A 68 -7.55 -1.58 -10.29
CA TYR A 68 -8.43 -2.39 -9.46
C TYR A 68 -7.61 -3.16 -8.42
N THR A 69 -8.32 -3.72 -7.44
CA THR A 69 -7.79 -4.57 -6.36
C THR A 69 -8.87 -5.57 -5.94
N ALA A 70 -8.44 -6.73 -5.46
CA ALA A 70 -9.28 -7.74 -4.84
C ALA A 70 -9.89 -7.29 -3.50
N ARG A 71 -9.40 -6.19 -2.89
CA ARG A 71 -10.03 -5.52 -1.73
C ARG A 71 -11.52 -5.24 -1.95
N TRP A 72 -11.90 -5.01 -3.20
CA TRP A 72 -13.24 -4.60 -3.62
C TRP A 72 -14.15 -5.75 -4.00
N SER A 73 -13.64 -6.97 -4.03
CA SER A 73 -14.32 -8.11 -4.60
C SER A 73 -15.01 -8.98 -3.56
N ARG A 74 -16.15 -9.56 -3.94
CA ARG A 74 -16.88 -10.55 -3.12
C ARG A 74 -16.07 -11.83 -2.91
N GLN A 75 -15.31 -12.21 -3.93
CA GLN A 75 -14.47 -13.40 -3.94
C GLN A 75 -13.06 -13.01 -4.38
N GLN A 76 -12.07 -13.61 -3.72
CA GLN A 76 -10.67 -13.32 -3.97
C GLN A 76 -10.04 -14.48 -4.72
N PHE A 77 -9.53 -14.19 -5.90
CA PHE A 77 -8.84 -15.11 -6.79
C PHE A 77 -7.36 -14.74 -6.75
N SER A 78 -6.63 -15.32 -5.80
CA SER A 78 -5.17 -15.13 -5.68
C SER A 78 -4.42 -16.28 -6.38
N GLY A 79 -3.26 -15.97 -6.95
CA GLY A 79 -2.37 -16.93 -7.62
C GLY A 79 -2.54 -17.03 -9.15
N ASN A 80 -3.52 -16.35 -9.75
CA ASN A 80 -3.64 -16.24 -11.21
C ASN A 80 -3.31 -14.81 -11.66
N LEU A 81 -2.05 -14.59 -12.03
CA LEU A 81 -1.56 -13.27 -12.44
C LEU A 81 -1.89 -12.90 -13.89
N SER A 82 -2.33 -13.87 -14.70
CA SER A 82 -2.49 -13.71 -16.15
C SER A 82 -3.93 -13.45 -16.58
N ASN A 83 -4.91 -13.71 -15.71
CA ASN A 83 -6.32 -13.45 -15.99
C ASN A 83 -7.00 -12.78 -14.79
N THR A 84 -7.26 -11.49 -14.94
CA THR A 84 -7.88 -10.63 -13.93
C THR A 84 -9.40 -10.56 -14.05
N GLU A 85 -10.00 -11.07 -15.14
CA GLU A 85 -11.43 -10.91 -15.42
C GLU A 85 -12.35 -11.52 -14.35
N PRO A 86 -12.08 -12.72 -13.80
CA PRO A 86 -12.88 -13.25 -12.70
C PRO A 86 -12.88 -12.33 -11.47
N GLN A 87 -11.74 -11.69 -11.19
CA GLN A 87 -11.60 -10.75 -10.08
C GLN A 87 -12.44 -9.49 -10.33
N LEU A 88 -12.35 -8.90 -11.52
CA LEU A 88 -13.10 -7.70 -11.91
C LEU A 88 -14.62 -7.93 -11.95
N ARG A 89 -15.07 -9.08 -12.46
CA ARG A 89 -16.50 -9.44 -12.48
C ARG A 89 -17.09 -9.69 -11.09
N SER A 90 -16.23 -9.88 -10.08
CA SER A 90 -16.64 -10.11 -8.69
C SER A 90 -16.65 -8.85 -7.81
N LEU A 91 -16.38 -7.67 -8.38
CA LEU A 91 -16.40 -6.40 -7.65
C LEU A 91 -17.76 -6.13 -6.95
N ASN A 92 -17.69 -5.49 -5.79
CA ASN A 92 -18.85 -5.15 -4.94
C ASN A 92 -18.61 -3.91 -4.09
N LEU A 93 -17.88 -2.96 -4.65
CA LEU A 93 -17.46 -1.75 -3.99
C LEU A 93 -18.59 -0.93 -3.40
N ARG A 94 -19.72 -0.82 -4.11
CA ARG A 94 -20.88 -0.02 -3.66
C ARG A 94 -21.55 -0.58 -2.39
N ALA A 95 -21.27 -1.82 -2.00
CA ALA A 95 -21.72 -2.41 -0.74
C ALA A 95 -20.72 -2.20 0.41
N ILE A 96 -19.50 -1.75 0.11
CA ILE A 96 -18.41 -1.60 1.07
C ILE A 96 -18.41 -0.18 1.64
N VAL A 97 -18.11 -0.07 2.92
CA VAL A 97 -17.75 1.17 3.61
C VAL A 97 -16.23 1.22 3.68
N PRO A 98 -15.55 2.00 2.81
CA PRO A 98 -14.10 2.03 2.76
C PRO A 98 -13.56 2.80 3.96
N VAL A 99 -12.63 2.19 4.70
CA VAL A 99 -12.08 2.78 5.92
C VAL A 99 -11.21 4.01 5.65
N ASP A 100 -10.49 4.01 4.52
CA ASP A 100 -9.68 5.11 4.03
C ASP A 100 -10.52 6.34 3.66
N LEU A 101 -11.59 6.18 2.87
CA LEU A 101 -12.50 7.27 2.53
C LEU A 101 -13.09 7.93 3.77
N ASN A 102 -13.57 7.12 4.72
CA ASN A 102 -14.20 7.63 5.93
C ASN A 102 -13.18 8.33 6.85
N ALA A 103 -11.94 7.85 6.91
CA ALA A 103 -10.85 8.53 7.60
C ALA A 103 -10.52 9.89 6.93
N ILE A 104 -10.46 9.94 5.60
CA ILE A 104 -10.23 11.20 4.87
C ILE A 104 -11.36 12.21 5.13
N LEU A 105 -12.62 11.78 5.10
CA LEU A 105 -13.77 12.64 5.39
C LEU A 105 -13.76 13.15 6.84
N TYR A 106 -13.34 12.32 7.80
CA TYR A 106 -13.08 12.75 9.16
C TYR A 106 -12.04 13.89 9.19
N GLY A 107 -10.89 13.68 8.54
CA GLY A 107 -9.82 14.68 8.45
C GLY A 107 -10.31 15.98 7.81
N ALA A 108 -11.06 15.89 6.70
CA ALA A 108 -11.62 17.04 6.02
C ALA A 108 -12.57 17.85 6.92
N HIS A 109 -13.43 17.20 7.70
CA HIS A 109 -14.28 17.88 8.68
C HIS A 109 -13.49 18.57 9.80
N ILE A 110 -12.41 17.95 10.30
CA ILE A 110 -11.52 18.58 11.29
C ILE A 110 -10.83 19.82 10.69
N GLN A 111 -10.34 19.74 9.45
CA GLN A 111 -9.70 20.87 8.78
C GLN A 111 -10.68 22.01 8.51
N LEU A 112 -11.90 21.71 8.06
CA LEU A 112 -12.95 22.71 7.88
C LEU A 112 -13.29 23.40 9.19
N ALA A 113 -13.46 22.66 10.29
CA ALA A 113 -13.64 23.25 11.61
C ALA A 113 -12.49 24.20 11.98
N SER A 114 -11.23 23.78 11.76
CA SER A 114 -10.04 24.61 12.02
C SER A 114 -10.01 25.90 11.18
N LEU A 115 -10.43 25.84 9.91
CA LEU A 115 -10.53 27.03 9.05
C LEU A 115 -11.57 28.03 9.59
N PHE A 116 -12.74 27.55 10.03
CA PHE A 116 -13.74 28.42 10.66
C PHE A 116 -13.25 29.02 11.98
N ASP A 117 -12.55 28.25 12.82
CA ASP A 117 -11.96 28.79 14.05
C ASP A 117 -10.95 29.90 13.77
N ARG A 118 -10.08 29.72 12.76
CA ARG A 118 -9.07 30.71 12.36
C ARG A 118 -9.66 31.94 11.70
N HIS A 119 -10.75 31.79 10.95
CA HIS A 119 -11.45 32.91 10.32
C HIS A 119 -12.17 33.79 11.33
N SER A 120 -12.58 33.24 12.48
CA SER A 120 -13.31 33.96 13.52
C SER A 120 -12.49 35.14 14.07
N LYS A 121 -12.77 36.36 13.56
CA LYS A 121 -12.06 37.60 13.96
C LYS A 121 -12.34 38.05 15.39
N SER A 122 -13.30 37.41 16.07
CA SER A 122 -13.69 37.72 17.45
C SER A 122 -14.45 36.55 18.04
N LYS A 123 -14.34 36.33 19.36
CA LYS A 123 -15.13 35.33 20.12
C LYS A 123 -16.65 35.49 19.94
N ARG A 124 -17.12 36.62 19.38
CA ARG A 124 -18.53 36.93 19.09
C ARG A 124 -19.01 36.51 17.69
N ASP A 125 -18.17 35.96 16.82
CA ASP A 125 -18.63 35.42 15.53
C ASP A 125 -19.36 34.09 15.75
N LEU A 126 -20.64 34.20 16.10
CA LEU A 126 -21.50 33.07 16.43
C LEU A 126 -21.70 32.12 15.23
N ARG A 127 -21.67 32.65 13.99
CA ARG A 127 -21.88 31.85 12.78
C ARG A 127 -20.66 30.96 12.51
N ALA A 128 -19.45 31.51 12.53
CA ALA A 128 -18.23 30.73 12.36
C ALA A 128 -18.11 29.64 13.44
N ARG A 129 -18.42 29.97 14.70
CA ARG A 129 -18.42 29.01 15.81
C ARG A 129 -19.46 27.90 15.63
N ALA A 130 -20.67 28.24 15.18
CA ALA A 130 -21.71 27.25 14.91
C ALA A 130 -21.29 26.29 13.78
N SER A 131 -20.72 26.81 12.69
CA SER A 131 -20.18 26.01 11.59
C SER A 131 -19.06 25.08 12.06
N ALA A 132 -18.07 25.63 12.78
CA ALA A 132 -16.98 24.83 13.35
C ALA A 132 -17.49 23.73 14.30
N GLY A 133 -18.50 24.05 15.12
CA GLY A 133 -19.17 23.07 15.99
C GLY A 133 -19.88 21.97 15.21
N SER A 134 -20.57 22.31 14.11
CA SER A 134 -21.25 21.36 13.24
C SER A 134 -20.27 20.38 12.58
N TYR A 135 -19.16 20.87 12.02
CA TYR A 135 -18.14 20.00 11.44
C TYR A 135 -17.47 19.09 12.47
N ARG A 136 -17.19 19.59 13.68
CA ARG A 136 -16.68 18.74 14.77
C ARG A 136 -17.67 17.64 15.17
N LYS A 137 -18.98 17.93 15.18
CA LYS A 137 -20.01 16.91 15.45
C LYS A 137 -20.02 15.82 14.36
N LYS A 138 -19.94 16.21 13.08
CA LYS A 138 -19.82 15.25 11.96
C LYS A 138 -18.57 14.39 12.08
N ALA A 139 -17.42 15.01 12.36
CA ALA A 139 -16.16 14.30 12.60
C ALA A 139 -16.27 13.34 13.80
N ALA A 140 -16.88 13.75 14.91
CA ALA A 140 -17.08 12.88 16.07
C ALA A 140 -17.97 11.66 15.74
N SER A 141 -19.01 11.86 14.93
CA SER A 141 -19.87 10.78 14.44
C SER A 141 -19.09 9.79 13.57
N LEU A 142 -18.33 10.29 12.58
CA LEU A 142 -17.48 9.44 11.72
C LEU A 142 -16.46 8.67 12.54
N ARG A 143 -15.76 9.34 13.46
CA ARG A 143 -14.78 8.70 14.34
C ARG A 143 -15.39 7.56 15.13
N THR A 144 -16.60 7.76 15.67
CA THR A 144 -17.30 6.71 16.43
C THR A 144 -17.63 5.53 15.53
N ALA A 145 -18.21 5.79 14.35
CA ALA A 145 -18.60 4.75 13.41
C ALA A 145 -17.41 3.97 12.83
N ILE A 146 -16.29 4.63 12.53
CA ILE A 146 -15.03 3.99 12.09
C ILE A 146 -14.50 3.06 13.18
N LEU A 147 -14.49 3.49 14.44
CA LEU A 147 -14.03 2.65 15.55
C LEU A 147 -14.98 1.49 15.86
N ASP A 148 -16.26 1.61 15.52
CA ASP A 148 -17.26 0.57 15.76
C ASP A 148 -17.27 -0.47 14.63
N LEU A 149 -17.32 -0.02 13.38
CA LEU A 149 -17.49 -0.90 12.22
C LEU A 149 -16.17 -1.40 11.64
N CYS A 150 -15.11 -0.59 11.67
CA CYS A 150 -13.87 -0.88 10.94
C CYS A 150 -12.73 -1.36 11.83
N TRP A 151 -12.75 -1.10 13.14
CA TRP A 151 -11.68 -1.56 14.04
C TRP A 151 -11.89 -3.00 14.49
N ASN A 152 -10.83 -3.82 14.43
CA ASN A 152 -10.83 -5.16 15.01
C ASN A 152 -9.83 -5.24 16.16
N GLU A 153 -10.33 -5.44 17.39
CA GLU A 153 -9.51 -5.39 18.61
C GLU A 153 -8.58 -6.60 18.75
N GLN A 154 -8.95 -7.77 18.22
CA GLN A 154 -8.13 -8.98 18.25
C GLN A 154 -6.98 -8.88 17.24
N LYS A 155 -7.30 -8.48 16.01
CA LYS A 155 -6.35 -8.33 14.90
C LYS A 155 -5.51 -7.05 14.99
N LEU A 156 -5.90 -6.13 15.88
CA LEU A 156 -5.28 -4.81 16.08
C LEU A 156 -5.15 -3.99 14.78
N ALA A 157 -6.13 -4.09 13.90
CA ALA A 157 -6.12 -3.47 12.58
C ALA A 157 -7.50 -2.94 12.18
N PHE A 158 -7.49 -2.02 11.22
CA PHE A 158 -8.70 -1.52 10.59
C PHE A 158 -8.99 -2.26 9.27
N TYR A 159 -10.26 -2.57 9.04
CA TYR A 159 -10.78 -3.25 7.85
C TYR A 159 -11.98 -2.48 7.30
N ASP A 160 -12.25 -2.65 6.01
CA ASP A 160 -13.49 -2.16 5.43
C ASP A 160 -14.70 -2.94 6.00
N PHE A 161 -15.88 -2.33 5.96
CA PHE A 161 -17.11 -2.99 6.42
C PHE A 161 -18.07 -3.22 5.25
N ASN A 162 -18.49 -4.46 5.01
CA ASN A 162 -19.46 -4.78 3.98
C ASN A 162 -20.88 -4.72 4.55
N THR A 163 -21.70 -3.84 3.99
CA THR A 163 -23.06 -3.58 4.50
C THR A 163 -24.09 -4.61 4.05
N THR A 164 -23.83 -5.35 2.98
CA THR A 164 -24.68 -6.45 2.53
C THR A 164 -24.44 -7.68 3.39
N ALA A 165 -23.18 -8.02 3.66
CA ALA A 165 -22.81 -9.14 4.52
C ALA A 165 -22.98 -8.82 6.03
N GLY A 166 -22.92 -7.54 6.40
CA GLY A 166 -22.99 -7.09 7.79
C GLY A 166 -21.73 -7.43 8.60
N GLU A 167 -20.58 -7.52 7.94
CA GLU A 167 -19.31 -7.95 8.56
C GLU A 167 -18.09 -7.16 8.03
N GLN A 168 -17.00 -7.23 8.78
CA GLN A 168 -15.70 -6.69 8.37
C GLN A 168 -15.10 -7.55 7.26
N SER A 169 -14.42 -6.89 6.31
CA SER A 169 -13.58 -7.59 5.33
C SER A 169 -12.51 -8.43 6.03
N SER A 170 -12.21 -9.59 5.47
CA SER A 170 -11.08 -10.42 5.91
C SER A 170 -9.73 -9.92 5.39
N THR A 171 -9.72 -9.03 4.39
CA THR A 171 -8.49 -8.61 3.70
C THR A 171 -7.82 -7.44 4.39
N PHE A 172 -6.56 -7.65 4.75
CA PHE A 172 -5.71 -6.59 5.25
C PHE A 172 -5.03 -5.82 4.11
N THR A 173 -5.08 -4.49 4.18
CA THR A 173 -4.56 -3.60 3.15
C THR A 173 -3.85 -2.40 3.77
N ALA A 174 -3.12 -1.64 2.96
CA ALA A 174 -2.53 -0.37 3.39
C ALA A 174 -3.57 0.65 3.89
N ALA A 175 -4.86 0.48 3.57
CA ALA A 175 -5.93 1.33 4.07
C ALA A 175 -6.07 1.30 5.61
N ALA A 176 -5.57 0.23 6.26
CA ALA A 176 -5.60 0.09 7.72
C ALA A 176 -4.91 1.24 8.47
N PHE A 177 -3.98 1.95 7.82
CA PHE A 177 -3.24 3.06 8.44
C PHE A 177 -3.92 4.42 8.30
N TYR A 178 -4.91 4.58 7.43
CA TYR A 178 -5.57 5.87 7.18
C TYR A 178 -6.23 6.46 8.44
N PRO A 179 -6.97 5.68 9.26
CA PRO A 179 -7.51 6.20 10.52
C PRO A 179 -6.42 6.70 11.47
N LEU A 180 -5.32 5.96 11.60
CA LEU A 180 -4.19 6.32 12.48
C LEU A 180 -3.47 7.57 11.99
N TRP A 181 -3.25 7.70 10.68
CA TRP A 181 -2.78 8.92 10.04
C TRP A 181 -3.67 10.11 10.37
N MET A 182 -4.99 9.94 10.30
CA MET A 182 -5.96 11.00 10.61
C MET A 182 -6.17 11.25 12.12
N GLY A 183 -5.47 10.52 13.01
CA GLY A 183 -5.57 10.69 14.46
C GLY A 183 -6.76 9.96 15.10
N ILE A 184 -7.39 9.03 14.40
CA ILE A 184 -8.42 8.14 14.91
C ILE A 184 -7.75 6.94 15.59
N TRP A 185 -7.43 7.11 16.88
CA TRP A 185 -6.78 6.07 17.67
C TRP A 185 -7.79 5.28 18.52
N PRO A 186 -7.83 3.94 18.40
CA PRO A 186 -8.54 3.07 19.34
C PRO A 186 -8.02 3.27 20.77
N PRO A 187 -8.90 3.31 21.80
CA PRO A 187 -8.46 3.53 23.18
C PRO A 187 -7.50 2.46 23.71
N SER A 188 -7.58 1.24 23.20
CA SER A 188 -6.70 0.11 23.55
C SER A 188 -5.25 0.35 23.14
N LEU A 189 -5.03 0.88 21.92
CA LEU A 189 -3.69 1.26 21.45
C LEU A 189 -3.09 2.35 22.33
N LEU A 190 -3.87 3.39 22.66
CA LEU A 190 -3.39 4.53 23.47
C LEU A 190 -2.94 4.18 24.89
N LYS A 191 -3.29 2.98 25.38
CA LYS A 191 -2.96 2.45 26.71
C LYS A 191 -1.87 1.38 26.69
N SER A 192 -1.54 0.82 25.53
CA SER A 192 -0.58 -0.29 25.41
C SER A 192 0.37 -0.07 24.24
N GLU A 193 1.64 0.12 24.56
CA GLU A 193 2.71 0.20 23.56
C GLU A 193 2.83 -1.10 22.75
N THR A 194 2.70 -2.27 23.40
CA THR A 194 2.71 -3.56 22.71
C THR A 194 1.57 -3.69 21.69
N LYS A 195 0.34 -3.28 22.05
CA LYS A 195 -0.77 -3.27 21.09
C LYS A 195 -0.53 -2.25 19.97
N THR A 196 0.05 -1.09 20.30
CA THR A 196 0.39 -0.08 19.30
C THR A 196 1.41 -0.63 18.32
N PHE A 197 2.46 -1.32 18.77
CA PHE A 197 3.38 -2.04 17.88
C PHE A 197 2.64 -3.09 17.04
N GLY A 198 1.74 -3.89 17.64
CA GLY A 198 0.93 -4.88 16.91
C GLY A 198 0.14 -4.29 15.72
N ALA A 199 -0.37 -3.06 15.85
CA ALA A 199 -1.05 -2.35 14.77
C ALA A 199 -0.13 -1.91 13.62
N PHE A 200 1.19 -1.89 13.83
CA PHE A 200 2.22 -1.59 12.83
C PHE A 200 3.14 -2.79 12.55
N SER A 201 2.82 -3.97 13.09
CA SER A 201 3.65 -5.17 12.96
C SER A 201 3.79 -5.62 11.51
N SER A 202 2.78 -5.36 10.66
CA SER A 202 2.87 -5.60 9.22
C SER A 202 3.98 -4.79 8.54
N VAL A 203 4.31 -3.59 9.04
CA VAL A 203 5.43 -2.78 8.52
C VAL A 203 6.74 -3.47 8.86
N ASN A 204 6.86 -3.99 10.10
CA ASN A 204 8.01 -4.78 10.50
C ASN A 204 8.14 -6.06 9.67
N TYR A 205 7.03 -6.79 9.46
CA TYR A 205 6.98 -7.98 8.61
C TYR A 205 7.49 -7.68 7.21
N VAL A 206 6.91 -6.67 6.54
CA VAL A 206 7.30 -6.31 5.16
C VAL A 206 8.80 -5.96 5.07
N LEU A 207 9.30 -5.14 5.99
CA LEU A 207 10.69 -4.69 5.97
C LEU A 207 11.71 -5.82 6.13
N ASN A 208 11.33 -6.89 6.86
CA ASN A 208 12.17 -8.06 7.07
C ASN A 208 11.99 -9.13 5.97
N MET A 209 10.76 -9.33 5.48
CA MET A 209 10.45 -10.39 4.53
C MET A 209 10.70 -10.01 3.07
N TYR A 210 10.40 -8.77 2.67
CA TYR A 210 10.50 -8.38 1.26
C TYR A 210 11.57 -7.33 1.02
N ASN A 211 12.22 -7.37 -0.16
CA ASN A 211 13.33 -6.46 -0.46
C ASN A 211 12.88 -5.06 -0.87
N GLY A 212 11.66 -4.90 -1.38
CA GLY A 212 11.06 -3.63 -1.80
C GLY A 212 10.30 -2.92 -0.68
N THR A 213 9.29 -2.11 -1.02
CA THR A 213 8.56 -1.28 -0.05
C THR A 213 7.16 -1.83 0.29
N TYR A 214 6.34 -1.07 1.01
CA TYR A 214 5.07 -1.56 1.56
C TYR A 214 3.97 -1.74 0.49
N PRO A 215 3.46 -2.97 0.28
CA PRO A 215 2.48 -3.26 -0.77
C PRO A 215 1.07 -2.77 -0.42
N ALA A 216 0.22 -2.63 -1.44
CA ALA A 216 -1.17 -2.25 -1.28
C ALA A 216 -2.00 -3.32 -0.54
N THR A 217 -1.81 -4.59 -0.89
CA THR A 217 -2.40 -5.78 -0.24
C THR A 217 -1.37 -6.92 -0.16
N PHE A 218 -1.77 -8.05 0.40
CA PHE A 218 -0.99 -9.30 0.43
C PHE A 218 -1.62 -10.37 -0.48
N LEU A 219 -2.33 -9.97 -1.54
CA LEU A 219 -2.98 -10.87 -2.50
C LEU A 219 -2.30 -10.76 -3.86
N GLU A 220 -2.02 -11.89 -4.52
CA GLU A 220 -1.38 -11.96 -5.83
C GLU A 220 -2.43 -12.14 -6.93
N THR A 221 -2.99 -11.05 -7.43
CA THR A 221 -4.18 -11.10 -8.32
C THR A 221 -3.90 -10.66 -9.76
N GLY A 222 -2.71 -10.10 -10.03
CA GLY A 222 -2.39 -9.43 -11.30
C GLY A 222 -2.98 -8.03 -11.44
N LEU A 223 -3.84 -7.59 -10.50
CA LEU A 223 -4.37 -6.23 -10.47
C LEU A 223 -3.34 -5.24 -9.89
N GLN A 224 -3.42 -3.97 -10.33
CA GLN A 224 -2.37 -3.01 -10.00
C GLN A 224 -2.37 -2.51 -8.54
N TRP A 225 -3.50 -2.57 -7.84
CA TRP A 225 -3.59 -2.21 -6.42
C TRP A 225 -3.54 -3.43 -5.48
N ASP A 226 -2.84 -4.49 -5.91
CA ASP A 226 -2.58 -5.70 -5.14
C ASP A 226 -1.07 -6.06 -5.15
N PHE A 227 -0.66 -7.06 -4.37
CA PHE A 227 0.72 -7.52 -4.33
C PHE A 227 1.21 -7.92 -5.75
N PRO A 228 2.44 -7.54 -6.15
CA PRO A 228 3.52 -6.95 -5.35
C PRO A 228 3.55 -5.41 -5.33
N ASN A 229 2.50 -4.73 -5.82
CA ASN A 229 2.60 -3.30 -6.07
C ASN A 229 2.58 -2.46 -4.79
N SER A 230 3.54 -1.55 -4.72
CA SER A 230 3.69 -0.56 -3.66
C SER A 230 3.51 0.84 -4.22
N TRP A 231 2.57 1.60 -3.63
CA TRP A 231 2.18 2.91 -4.14
C TRP A 231 2.69 4.03 -3.24
N PRO A 232 3.37 5.07 -3.80
CA PRO A 232 3.90 6.19 -3.02
C PRO A 232 2.91 6.85 -2.05
N PRO A 233 1.62 7.08 -2.39
CA PRO A 233 0.66 7.62 -1.43
C PRO A 233 0.50 6.76 -0.17
N HIS A 234 0.53 5.43 -0.28
CA HIS A 234 0.44 4.55 0.89
C HIS A 234 1.67 4.68 1.78
N ILE A 235 2.86 4.79 1.19
CA ILE A 235 4.10 4.99 1.95
C ILE A 235 4.05 6.27 2.77
N TYR A 236 3.58 7.37 2.18
CA TYR A 236 3.33 8.63 2.89
C TYR A 236 2.39 8.43 4.09
N ILE A 237 1.28 7.73 3.88
CA ILE A 237 0.26 7.48 4.90
C ILE A 237 0.79 6.62 6.05
N VAL A 238 1.52 5.54 5.75
CA VAL A 238 2.13 4.68 6.79
C VAL A 238 3.16 5.48 7.59
N LEU A 239 4.02 6.26 6.94
CA LEU A 239 5.02 7.09 7.62
C LEU A 239 4.39 8.18 8.49
N GLU A 240 3.32 8.83 8.02
CA GLU A 240 2.58 9.79 8.83
C GLU A 240 1.83 9.13 9.99
N ALA A 241 1.24 7.96 9.80
CA ALA A 241 0.62 7.18 10.86
C ALA A 241 1.64 6.80 11.96
N LEU A 242 2.84 6.36 11.56
CA LEU A 242 3.95 6.12 12.49
C LEU A 242 4.33 7.40 13.24
N ASN A 243 4.50 8.51 12.52
CA ASN A 243 4.85 9.81 13.13
C ASN A 243 3.79 10.30 14.13
N ASN A 244 2.52 9.94 13.92
CA ASN A 244 1.41 10.31 14.80
C ASN A 244 1.29 9.44 16.06
N ILE A 245 2.11 8.40 16.22
CA ILE A 245 2.15 7.63 17.47
C ILE A 245 2.59 8.54 18.62
N PRO A 246 1.81 8.62 19.71
CA PRO A 246 2.17 9.39 20.89
C PRO A 246 3.55 8.98 21.45
N LYS A 247 4.40 9.97 21.76
CA LYS A 247 5.77 9.74 22.30
C LYS A 247 5.82 8.80 23.51
N LYS A 248 4.76 8.78 24.33
CA LYS A 248 4.64 7.91 25.51
C LYS A 248 4.53 6.41 25.19
N LEU A 249 4.22 6.05 23.93
CA LEU A 249 4.07 4.69 23.41
C LEU A 249 5.26 4.27 22.54
N ASN A 250 6.39 4.97 22.65
CA ASN A 250 7.62 4.68 21.92
C ASN A 250 8.81 4.67 22.89
N LYS A 251 8.85 3.66 23.75
CA LYS A 251 9.87 3.48 24.81
C LYS A 251 10.67 2.20 24.62
N GLN A 252 10.08 1.19 23.99
CA GLN A 252 10.70 -0.11 23.74
C GLN A 252 11.54 -0.06 22.46
N LYS A 253 12.57 -0.92 22.41
CA LYS A 253 13.30 -1.16 21.17
C LYS A 253 12.46 -2.00 20.23
N LEU A 254 12.81 -2.02 18.94
CA LEU A 254 12.21 -2.94 18.00
C LEU A 254 12.43 -4.39 18.51
N PRO A 255 11.39 -5.24 18.54
CA PRO A 255 11.56 -6.64 18.91
C PRO A 255 12.62 -7.31 18.03
N GLN A 256 13.46 -8.15 18.64
CA GLN A 256 14.52 -8.84 17.91
C GLN A 256 13.96 -10.10 17.27
N ILE A 257 14.19 -10.25 15.97
CA ILE A 257 13.96 -11.47 15.21
C ILE A 257 15.19 -12.36 15.36
N ASN A 258 15.00 -13.67 15.43
CA ASN A 258 16.07 -14.66 15.51
C ASN A 258 15.62 -15.98 14.88
N SER A 259 16.43 -17.04 14.99
CA SER A 259 16.15 -18.36 14.41
C SER A 259 14.85 -19.03 14.89
N THR A 260 14.20 -18.52 15.95
CA THR A 260 13.02 -19.11 16.59
C THR A 260 11.84 -18.16 16.65
N VAL A 261 12.04 -16.86 16.40
CA VAL A 261 10.97 -15.85 16.38
C VAL A 261 11.12 -15.06 15.10
N THR A 262 10.20 -15.26 14.16
CA THR A 262 10.14 -14.55 12.88
C THR A 262 9.41 -13.22 13.02
N SER A 263 9.49 -12.38 11.98
CA SER A 263 8.66 -11.19 11.90
C SER A 263 7.16 -11.49 11.83
N PHE A 264 6.76 -12.65 11.31
CA PHE A 264 5.36 -13.12 11.27
C PHE A 264 4.83 -13.46 12.67
N ASP A 265 5.65 -14.07 13.53
CA ASP A 265 5.28 -14.38 14.92
C ASP A 265 4.92 -13.13 15.74
N LEU A 266 5.37 -11.95 15.30
CA LEU A 266 5.10 -10.66 15.91
C LEU A 266 3.80 -10.00 15.39
N VAL A 267 3.21 -10.56 14.34
CA VAL A 267 1.95 -10.09 13.76
C VAL A 267 0.77 -10.64 14.57
N PRO A 268 -0.20 -9.80 14.98
CA PRO A 268 -1.39 -10.26 15.68
C PRO A 268 -2.13 -11.35 14.90
N GLU A 269 -2.65 -12.35 15.61
CA GLU A 269 -3.33 -13.49 15.02
C GLU A 269 -4.47 -13.04 14.09
N GLY A 270 -4.45 -13.56 12.86
CA GLY A 270 -5.46 -13.27 11.83
C GLY A 270 -5.40 -11.85 11.27
N GLN A 271 -4.38 -11.02 11.59
CA GLN A 271 -4.27 -9.66 11.07
C GLN A 271 -4.22 -9.65 9.54
N PHE A 272 -3.40 -10.49 8.91
CA PHE A 272 -3.37 -10.55 7.44
C PHE A 272 -4.61 -11.20 6.80
N GLY A 273 -5.41 -11.94 7.59
CA GLY A 273 -6.49 -12.78 7.05
C GLY A 273 -6.00 -13.99 6.26
N LEU A 274 -4.69 -14.23 6.25
CA LEU A 274 -4.00 -15.32 5.57
C LEU A 274 -3.06 -16.02 6.56
N SER A 275 -2.86 -17.32 6.35
CA SER A 275 -1.77 -18.06 7.01
C SER A 275 -0.42 -17.72 6.36
N GLU A 276 0.67 -17.96 7.07
CA GLU A 276 2.03 -17.61 6.59
C GLU A 276 2.37 -18.26 5.25
N ASP A 277 1.93 -19.51 5.03
CA ASP A 277 2.16 -20.24 3.77
C ASP A 277 1.35 -19.70 2.58
N GLN A 278 0.26 -18.96 2.86
CA GLN A 278 -0.57 -18.28 1.87
C GLN A 278 -0.09 -16.85 1.55
N LEU A 279 0.82 -16.30 2.36
CA LEU A 279 1.37 -14.98 2.07
C LEU A 279 2.29 -15.02 0.83
N PRO A 280 2.31 -13.94 0.04
CA PRO A 280 3.24 -13.83 -1.08
C PRO A 280 4.68 -14.00 -0.60
N LYS A 281 5.49 -14.70 -1.37
CA LYS A 281 6.86 -15.05 -0.98
C LYS A 281 7.87 -14.16 -1.67
N GLN A 282 8.94 -13.82 -0.97
CA GLN A 282 10.08 -13.16 -1.58
C GLN A 282 10.79 -14.15 -2.53
N THR A 283 10.81 -13.83 -3.82
CA THR A 283 11.54 -14.61 -4.82
C THR A 283 13.05 -14.42 -4.64
N LEU A 284 13.80 -15.51 -4.80
CA LEU A 284 15.26 -15.50 -4.76
C LEU A 284 15.82 -15.53 -6.18
N GLU A 285 17.03 -14.96 -6.33
CA GLU A 285 17.73 -14.82 -7.61
C GLU A 285 17.99 -16.14 -8.35
N LEU A 286 18.37 -17.20 -7.62
CA LEU A 286 18.64 -18.53 -8.18
C LEU A 286 17.36 -19.38 -8.37
N GLY A 287 16.19 -18.74 -8.29
CA GLY A 287 14.90 -19.40 -8.28
C GLY A 287 14.50 -19.92 -6.90
N GLY A 288 13.20 -20.16 -6.74
CA GLY A 288 12.62 -20.53 -5.46
C GLY A 288 12.25 -19.30 -4.61
N TYR A 289 11.93 -19.58 -3.35
CA TYR A 289 11.35 -18.61 -2.44
C TYR A 289 12.12 -18.57 -1.13
N ALA A 290 12.23 -17.39 -0.55
CA ALA A 290 12.70 -17.21 0.81
C ALA A 290 11.85 -18.03 1.78
N ALA A 291 12.51 -18.77 2.66
CA ALA A 291 11.85 -19.55 3.72
C ALA A 291 11.68 -18.75 5.02
N THR A 292 12.38 -17.63 5.18
CA THR A 292 12.46 -16.84 6.43
C THR A 292 12.72 -15.36 6.11
N ASP A 293 12.79 -14.51 7.15
CA ASP A 293 13.17 -13.09 7.07
C ASP A 293 14.54 -12.88 6.39
N VAL A 294 14.54 -12.47 5.11
CA VAL A 294 15.77 -12.32 4.31
C VAL A 294 16.50 -11.01 4.55
N ASN A 295 15.80 -9.99 5.06
CA ASN A 295 16.38 -8.66 5.29
C ASN A 295 16.81 -8.46 6.75
N SER A 296 16.83 -9.53 7.55
CA SER A 296 17.13 -9.45 8.97
C SER A 296 18.57 -8.98 9.22
N GLY A 297 18.71 -8.00 10.12
CA GLY A 297 19.98 -7.47 10.58
C GLY A 297 19.87 -7.02 12.04
N ASN A 298 21.01 -6.72 12.67
CA ASN A 298 21.01 -6.28 14.07
C ASN A 298 20.36 -4.89 14.18
N ASN A 299 19.08 -4.86 14.56
CA ASN A 299 18.26 -3.64 14.72
C ASN A 299 18.15 -2.75 13.47
N THR A 300 18.42 -3.30 12.29
CA THR A 300 18.18 -2.65 10.99
C THR A 300 17.89 -3.71 9.94
N VAL A 301 17.37 -3.24 8.81
CA VAL A 301 17.17 -4.06 7.62
C VAL A 301 17.98 -3.49 6.46
N VAL A 302 18.11 -4.30 5.42
CA VAL A 302 18.68 -3.92 4.13
C VAL A 302 17.99 -2.70 3.56
N ASN A 303 18.75 -1.73 3.07
CA ASN A 303 18.19 -0.46 2.62
C ASN A 303 17.30 0.24 3.68
N GLY A 304 17.44 -0.13 4.97
CA GLY A 304 16.73 0.48 6.08
C GLY A 304 17.44 1.70 6.68
N GLY A 305 18.63 2.04 6.16
CA GLY A 305 19.49 3.09 6.68
C GLY A 305 20.27 2.68 7.94
N THR A 306 21.01 3.64 8.49
CA THR A 306 21.88 3.41 9.66
C THR A 306 21.12 3.60 10.97
N GLN A 307 21.23 2.62 11.88
CA GLN A 307 20.58 2.71 13.19
C GLN A 307 21.10 3.88 14.02
N THR A 308 20.19 4.62 14.64
CA THR A 308 20.53 5.69 15.59
C THR A 308 20.73 5.15 17.02
N LYS A 309 21.48 5.86 17.86
CA LYS A 309 21.75 5.43 19.24
C LYS A 309 20.46 5.42 20.07
N ASN A 310 20.19 4.31 20.77
CA ASN A 310 18.99 4.11 21.61
C ASN A 310 17.65 4.21 20.86
N GLU A 311 17.67 3.91 19.56
CA GLU A 311 16.49 3.94 18.71
C GLU A 311 15.37 3.02 19.24
N LYS A 312 14.14 3.52 19.14
CA LYS A 312 12.92 2.86 19.59
C LYS A 312 12.17 2.31 18.41
N TRP A 313 11.28 1.34 18.65
CA TRP A 313 10.64 0.57 17.57
C TRP A 313 9.99 1.47 16.50
N ARG A 314 9.29 2.54 16.90
CA ARG A 314 8.66 3.45 15.94
C ARG A 314 9.69 4.17 15.08
N ASP A 315 10.73 4.70 15.72
CA ASP A 315 11.75 5.47 15.03
C ASP A 315 12.57 4.57 14.09
N SER A 316 12.79 3.31 14.48
CA SER A 316 13.36 2.27 13.61
C SER A 316 12.47 2.01 12.40
N LEU A 317 11.18 1.72 12.57
CA LEU A 317 10.26 1.47 11.44
C LEU A 317 10.13 2.69 10.52
N THR A 318 10.05 3.90 11.08
CA THR A 318 10.00 5.15 10.30
C THR A 318 11.26 5.30 9.45
N ARG A 319 12.45 5.17 10.05
CA ARG A 319 13.72 5.27 9.33
C ARG A 319 13.82 4.21 8.24
N GLN A 320 13.53 2.95 8.58
CA GLN A 320 13.66 1.82 7.68
C GLN A 320 12.72 1.93 6.49
N LEU A 321 11.45 2.26 6.70
CA LEU A 321 10.48 2.44 5.62
C LEU A 321 10.79 3.65 4.74
N ALA A 322 11.20 4.78 5.34
CA ALA A 322 11.59 5.96 4.59
C ALA A 322 12.82 5.70 3.71
N ASN A 323 13.83 5.03 4.27
CA ASN A 323 15.04 4.67 3.54
C ASN A 323 14.74 3.65 2.44
N ARG A 324 13.89 2.65 2.71
CA ARG A 324 13.50 1.64 1.73
C ARG A 324 12.77 2.24 0.54
N TYR A 325 11.89 3.21 0.78
CA TYR A 325 11.23 3.95 -0.30
C TYR A 325 12.20 4.78 -1.14
N ILE A 326 13.12 5.50 -0.50
CA ILE A 326 14.14 6.27 -1.23
C ILE A 326 15.06 5.35 -2.03
N SER A 327 15.43 4.19 -1.47
CA SER A 327 16.14 3.16 -2.23
C SER A 327 15.32 2.66 -3.42
N ALA A 328 14.01 2.46 -3.26
CA ALA A 328 13.16 2.03 -4.36
C ALA A 328 13.13 3.06 -5.52
N ALA A 329 12.90 4.33 -5.17
CA ALA A 329 12.86 5.42 -6.14
C ALA A 329 14.22 5.67 -6.82
N PHE A 330 15.31 5.61 -6.06
CA PHE A 330 16.65 5.83 -6.57
C PHE A 330 17.16 4.65 -7.41
N CYS A 331 17.00 3.41 -6.94
CA CYS A 331 17.57 2.25 -7.61
C CYS A 331 16.84 1.90 -8.90
N SER A 332 15.52 2.08 -8.97
CA SER A 332 14.77 1.93 -10.22
C SER A 332 15.11 3.01 -11.26
N TRP A 333 15.36 4.26 -10.81
CA TRP A 333 15.88 5.32 -11.67
C TRP A 333 17.31 5.02 -12.15
N TYR A 334 18.16 4.52 -11.27
CA TYR A 334 19.54 4.19 -11.60
C TYR A 334 19.62 3.02 -12.59
N SER A 335 18.86 1.95 -12.34
CA SER A 335 18.81 0.76 -13.20
C SER A 335 18.33 1.04 -14.62
N THR A 336 17.78 2.22 -14.86
CA THR A 336 17.19 2.63 -16.14
C THR A 336 17.94 3.75 -16.84
N GLY A 337 19.19 4.00 -16.45
CA GLY A 337 20.07 4.97 -17.10
C GLY A 337 20.32 6.24 -16.29
N GLY A 338 19.85 6.30 -15.05
CA GLY A 338 20.12 7.41 -14.15
C GLY A 338 21.62 7.67 -13.96
N SER A 339 22.02 8.93 -13.94
CA SER A 339 23.39 9.35 -13.62
C SER A 339 23.41 10.73 -12.96
N ILE A 340 24.46 11.00 -12.18
CA ILE A 340 24.68 12.30 -11.55
C ILE A 340 26.10 12.76 -11.89
N PRO A 341 26.29 13.82 -12.68
CA PRO A 341 27.60 14.30 -13.07
C PRO A 341 28.54 14.50 -11.87
N GLY A 342 29.68 13.82 -11.89
CA GLY A 342 30.70 13.89 -10.83
C GLY A 342 30.38 13.13 -9.54
N LEU A 343 29.24 12.43 -9.45
CA LEU A 343 28.83 11.69 -8.25
C LEU A 343 28.44 10.24 -8.53
N LEU A 344 27.68 9.99 -9.60
CA LEU A 344 27.19 8.66 -9.96
C LEU A 344 27.33 8.45 -11.46
N GLN A 345 28.21 7.54 -11.85
CA GLN A 345 28.38 7.17 -13.25
C GLN A 345 27.18 6.35 -13.72
N GLN A 346 26.72 6.63 -14.94
CA GLN A 346 25.71 5.81 -15.61
C GLN A 346 26.20 4.36 -15.74
N LEU A 347 25.26 3.43 -15.66
CA LEU A 347 25.52 2.03 -15.97
C LEU A 347 26.05 1.86 -17.40
N SER A 348 26.84 0.81 -17.62
CA SER A 348 27.37 0.48 -18.95
C SER A 348 26.25 0.09 -19.92
N PRO A 349 26.46 0.23 -21.25
CA PRO A 349 25.49 -0.24 -22.25
C PRO A 349 25.09 -1.71 -22.06
N GLU A 350 26.01 -2.57 -21.62
CA GLU A 350 25.76 -3.98 -21.35
C GLU A 350 24.83 -4.16 -20.14
N GLU A 351 25.04 -3.42 -19.05
CA GLU A 351 24.16 -3.43 -17.88
C GLU A 351 22.76 -2.87 -18.20
N LEU A 352 22.69 -1.79 -18.97
CA LEU A 352 21.40 -1.21 -19.41
C LEU A 352 20.65 -2.16 -20.36
N ASN A 353 21.36 -2.94 -21.18
CA ASN A 353 20.74 -3.99 -21.98
C ASN A 353 20.07 -5.07 -21.11
N VAL A 354 20.69 -5.46 -19.98
CA VAL A 354 20.10 -6.42 -19.04
C VAL A 354 18.79 -5.92 -18.44
N THR A 355 18.67 -4.62 -18.20
CA THR A 355 17.44 -4.00 -17.66
C THR A 355 16.46 -3.55 -18.75
N ASN A 356 16.73 -3.88 -20.03
CA ASN A 356 15.98 -3.44 -21.20
C ASN A 356 15.83 -1.90 -21.28
N SER A 357 16.88 -1.18 -20.91
CA SER A 357 16.91 0.28 -20.87
C SER A 357 17.71 0.85 -22.03
N ASP A 358 17.22 1.95 -22.60
CA ASP A 358 17.92 2.69 -23.65
C ASP A 358 19.16 3.39 -23.06
N PRO A 359 20.37 3.25 -23.65
CA PRO A 359 21.57 3.97 -23.21
C PRO A 359 21.45 5.50 -23.21
N SER A 360 20.52 6.05 -23.99
CA SER A 360 20.19 7.48 -24.01
C SER A 360 19.21 7.91 -22.92
N SER A 361 18.64 6.96 -22.17
CA SER A 361 17.74 7.24 -21.05
C SER A 361 18.49 7.93 -19.90
N GLU A 362 17.86 8.96 -19.33
CA GLU A 362 18.32 9.64 -18.11
C GLU A 362 17.77 9.01 -16.83
N GLY A 363 17.16 7.82 -16.94
CA GLY A 363 16.52 7.09 -15.86
C GLY A 363 15.03 7.39 -15.68
N HIS A 364 14.32 6.46 -15.03
CA HIS A 364 12.87 6.52 -14.84
C HIS A 364 12.47 6.39 -13.36
N MET A 365 11.64 7.33 -12.89
CA MET A 365 10.89 7.18 -11.64
C MET A 365 9.48 6.73 -11.96
N TYR A 366 9.05 5.58 -11.44
CA TYR A 366 7.79 4.95 -11.80
C TYR A 366 6.60 5.41 -10.95
N GLU A 367 5.39 5.22 -11.45
CA GLU A 367 4.14 5.46 -10.70
C GLU A 367 4.00 4.57 -9.46
N LYS A 368 4.54 3.35 -9.53
CA LYS A 368 4.46 2.31 -8.50
C LYS A 368 5.72 1.44 -8.54
N PHE A 369 6.07 0.88 -7.39
CA PHE A 369 7.27 0.05 -7.22
C PHE A 369 6.89 -1.38 -6.84
N SER A 370 7.83 -2.29 -6.98
CA SER A 370 7.69 -3.65 -6.47
C SER A 370 7.95 -3.71 -4.96
N ALA A 371 7.16 -4.51 -4.24
CA ALA A 371 7.42 -4.88 -2.86
C ALA A 371 8.53 -5.92 -2.74
N VAL A 372 8.83 -6.68 -3.81
CA VAL A 372 9.85 -7.75 -3.78
C VAL A 372 11.23 -7.31 -4.25
N ASP A 373 11.37 -6.09 -4.77
CA ASP A 373 12.66 -5.56 -5.22
C ASP A 373 12.68 -4.03 -5.25
N VAL A 374 13.80 -3.41 -4.86
CA VAL A 374 13.97 -1.94 -4.84
C VAL A 374 14.31 -1.35 -6.19
N ASP A 375 14.87 -2.10 -7.13
CA ASP A 375 15.19 -1.55 -8.45
C ASP A 375 14.09 -1.84 -9.49
N GLN A 376 12.93 -2.32 -9.05
CA GLN A 376 11.82 -2.70 -9.91
C GLN A 376 10.64 -1.73 -9.83
N ALA A 377 10.14 -1.38 -10.99
CA ALA A 377 8.78 -0.87 -11.14
C ALA A 377 7.78 -1.95 -10.67
N GLY A 378 6.59 -1.50 -10.25
CA GLY A 378 5.46 -2.42 -10.13
C GLY A 378 4.90 -2.81 -11.50
N SER A 379 3.87 -3.65 -11.51
CA SER A 379 3.28 -4.25 -12.72
C SER A 379 1.77 -4.44 -12.58
N GLY A 380 1.15 -5.08 -13.57
CA GLY A 380 -0.26 -5.46 -13.52
C GLY A 380 -1.23 -4.28 -13.72
N GLY A 381 -2.52 -4.62 -13.76
CA GLY A 381 -3.60 -3.72 -14.17
C GLY A 381 -3.79 -3.65 -15.69
N GLU A 382 -4.59 -2.67 -16.11
CA GLU A 382 -5.09 -2.57 -17.49
C GLU A 382 -4.12 -1.87 -18.45
N TYR A 383 -3.05 -1.28 -17.93
CA TYR A 383 -2.09 -0.50 -18.71
C TYR A 383 -0.66 -0.72 -18.24
N THR A 384 0.28 -0.42 -19.14
CA THR A 384 1.73 -0.48 -18.87
C THR A 384 2.13 0.53 -17.81
N VAL A 385 3.08 0.20 -16.93
CA VAL A 385 3.55 1.11 -15.89
C VAL A 385 4.02 2.46 -16.44
N GLN A 386 3.66 3.55 -15.77
CA GLN A 386 3.98 4.92 -16.20
C GLN A 386 5.24 5.48 -15.51
N ALA A 387 5.96 6.37 -16.21
CA ALA A 387 7.19 7.02 -15.73
C ALA A 387 7.01 8.54 -15.46
N GLY A 388 7.89 9.10 -14.63
CA GLY A 388 7.98 10.52 -14.24
C GLY A 388 7.17 10.92 -13.00
N PHE A 389 6.49 9.97 -12.36
CA PHE A 389 5.16 10.22 -11.79
C PHE A 389 5.07 11.22 -10.62
N GLY A 390 4.05 12.09 -10.65
CA GLY A 390 3.92 13.24 -9.74
C GLY A 390 3.90 12.91 -8.24
N TRP A 391 3.13 11.91 -7.81
CA TRP A 391 3.15 11.49 -6.40
C TRP A 391 4.47 10.86 -5.99
N THR A 392 5.22 10.27 -6.92
CA THR A 392 6.47 9.56 -6.62
C THR A 392 7.51 10.61 -6.26
N ASN A 393 7.62 11.61 -7.12
CA ASN A 393 8.48 12.75 -6.92
C ASN A 393 8.07 13.51 -5.64
N GLY A 394 6.77 13.73 -5.44
CA GLY A 394 6.24 14.41 -4.27
C GLY A 394 6.58 13.71 -2.95
N VAL A 395 6.39 12.39 -2.87
CA VAL A 395 6.70 11.61 -1.66
C VAL A 395 8.22 11.49 -1.44
N ALA A 396 9.01 11.32 -2.51
CA ALA A 396 10.47 11.32 -2.40
C ALA A 396 11.03 12.65 -1.86
N LEU A 397 10.56 13.77 -2.41
CA LEU A 397 10.93 15.12 -1.92
C LEU A 397 10.48 15.33 -0.47
N TRP A 398 9.26 14.91 -0.13
CA TRP A 398 8.75 15.01 1.23
C TRP A 398 9.57 14.18 2.22
N ILE A 399 9.94 12.94 1.88
CA ILE A 399 10.82 12.10 2.70
C ILE A 399 12.20 12.75 2.85
N GLY A 400 12.79 13.26 1.77
CA GLY A 400 14.06 13.98 1.82
C GLY A 400 14.01 15.18 2.76
N ALA A 401 12.94 15.98 2.68
CA ALA A 401 12.75 17.15 3.53
C ALA A 401 12.51 16.78 5.01
N LYS A 402 11.76 15.71 5.28
CA LYS A 402 11.33 15.34 6.64
C LYS A 402 12.34 14.45 7.37
N TYR A 403 12.98 13.53 6.64
CA TYR A 403 13.81 12.47 7.21
C TYR A 403 15.26 12.52 6.71
N GLY A 404 15.66 13.51 5.91
CA GLY A 404 17.00 13.58 5.30
C GLY A 404 18.18 13.41 6.26
N ALA A 405 18.04 13.84 7.52
CA ALA A 405 19.08 13.69 8.55
C ALA A 405 19.28 12.24 9.06
N ILE A 406 18.34 11.33 8.80
CA ILE A 406 18.38 9.93 9.22
C ILE A 406 18.39 8.95 8.04
N LEU A 407 18.39 9.45 6.81
CA LEU A 407 18.55 8.63 5.60
C LEU A 407 20.02 8.26 5.42
N SER A 408 20.25 7.11 4.80
CA SER A 408 21.56 6.67 4.32
C SER A 408 21.50 6.45 2.81
N SER A 409 22.65 6.50 2.15
CA SER A 409 22.72 6.27 0.71
C SER A 409 22.12 4.91 0.33
N PRO A 410 21.26 4.85 -0.70
CA PRO A 410 20.75 3.60 -1.23
C PRO A 410 21.86 2.63 -1.63
N THR A 411 21.65 1.34 -1.39
CA THR A 411 22.48 0.26 -1.95
C THR A 411 21.64 -0.48 -2.97
N CYS A 412 21.95 -0.27 -4.25
CA CYS A 412 21.21 -0.90 -5.34
C CYS A 412 21.69 -2.33 -5.57
N PRO A 413 20.79 -3.26 -5.96
CA PRO A 413 21.16 -4.58 -6.45
C PRO A 413 22.20 -4.47 -7.56
N ALA A 414 23.17 -5.38 -7.60
CA ALA A 414 24.17 -5.38 -8.65
C ALA A 414 23.55 -5.92 -9.95
N ILE A 415 23.91 -5.37 -11.11
CA ILE A 415 23.48 -5.92 -12.39
C ILE A 415 24.55 -6.89 -12.88
N ILE A 416 24.20 -8.17 -12.98
CA ILE A 416 25.12 -9.20 -13.47
C ILE A 416 24.92 -9.35 -14.97
N VAL A 417 25.94 -8.95 -15.73
CA VAL A 417 26.02 -9.18 -17.17
C VAL A 417 26.64 -10.56 -17.43
N GLN A 418 25.92 -11.40 -18.16
CA GLN A 418 26.41 -12.66 -18.72
C GLN A 418 26.55 -12.55 -20.23
N ASN A 419 27.73 -12.89 -20.75
CA ASN A 419 27.97 -12.93 -22.17
C ASN A 419 27.42 -14.23 -22.74
N ALA A 420 26.32 -14.15 -23.49
CA ALA A 420 25.84 -15.21 -24.36
C ALA A 420 26.13 -14.86 -25.82
N THR A 421 26.05 -15.87 -26.69
CA THR A 421 26.18 -15.69 -28.14
C THR A 421 25.00 -16.39 -28.78
N GLN A 422 24.25 -15.67 -29.61
CA GLN A 422 23.16 -16.25 -30.37
C GLN A 422 23.70 -17.27 -31.39
N PRO A 423 22.86 -18.21 -31.87
CA PRO A 423 23.27 -19.20 -32.87
C PRO A 423 23.80 -18.60 -34.18
N ASP A 424 23.47 -17.34 -34.49
CA ASP A 424 23.95 -16.59 -35.66
C ASP A 424 25.28 -15.84 -35.42
N GLY A 425 25.89 -15.98 -34.23
CA GLY A 425 27.16 -15.36 -33.86
C GLY A 425 27.02 -13.97 -33.24
N THR A 426 25.80 -13.45 -33.06
CA THR A 426 25.57 -12.14 -32.44
C THR A 426 25.80 -12.21 -30.93
N ALA A 427 26.56 -11.27 -30.37
CA ALA A 427 26.72 -11.17 -28.92
C ALA A 427 25.38 -10.80 -28.27
N LEU A 428 24.98 -11.56 -27.26
CA LEU A 428 23.77 -11.33 -26.47
C LEU A 428 24.19 -11.14 -25.01
N PHE A 429 23.94 -9.96 -24.46
CA PHE A 429 24.11 -9.71 -23.04
C PHE A 429 22.81 -10.10 -22.33
N VAL A 430 22.77 -11.31 -21.78
CA VAL A 430 21.70 -11.73 -20.86
C VAL A 430 22.18 -11.52 -19.44
N GLY A 431 21.28 -11.36 -18.49
CA GLY A 431 21.69 -11.11 -17.12
C GLY A 431 20.52 -11.17 -16.17
N HIS A 432 20.83 -10.96 -14.91
CA HIS A 432 19.85 -10.81 -13.85
C HIS A 432 20.35 -9.76 -12.87
N ARG A 433 19.42 -9.25 -12.08
CA ARG A 433 19.76 -8.39 -10.96
C ARG A 433 20.12 -9.29 -9.79
N LYS A 434 21.33 -9.12 -9.28
CA LYS A 434 21.75 -9.75 -8.05
C LYS A 434 21.01 -9.12 -6.91
N GLN A 435 20.05 -9.83 -6.34
CA GLN A 435 19.54 -9.41 -5.04
C GLN A 435 20.77 -9.45 -4.13
N LEU A 436 21.08 -8.35 -3.43
CA LEU A 436 22.00 -8.41 -2.29
C LEU A 436 21.58 -9.65 -1.47
N TRP A 437 22.50 -10.43 -0.90
CA TRP A 437 22.31 -11.74 -0.21
C TRP A 437 22.68 -13.01 -1.01
N GLU A 438 23.94 -13.11 -1.43
CA GLU A 438 24.66 -14.40 -1.31
C GLU A 438 25.31 -14.41 0.08
N TRP A 439 25.04 -15.45 0.88
CA TRP A 439 25.84 -15.78 2.07
C TRP A 439 26.81 -16.91 1.74
#